data_AF-A0A2K2V445-F1
#
_entry.id   AF-A0A2K2V445-F1
#
_cell.length_a   1.000
_cell.length_b   1.000
_cell.length_c   1.000
_cell.angle_alpha   90.00
_cell.angle_beta   90.00
_cell.angle_gamma   90.00
#
_symmetry.space_group_name_H-M   'P 1'
#
loop_
_entity.id
_entity.type
_entity.pdbx_description
1 polymer ?
#
loop_
_entity_poly.entity_id
_entity_poly.type
_entity_poly.pdbx_seq_one_letter_code
_entity_poly.pdbx_strand_id
1 'polypeptide(L)'
;MKYWLLYPHSLTQKGARYLEAVRELIVNAIVHRDYSIRSPIYIRIYDNKIVIENPGGLPPGITVDELKKPHRSVLRNPKIANVLYNLGYIEKWGDLKLFSSSIKL
;
A
#
# COMPACT_ATOMS: atom_id res chain seq x y z
N MET A 1 -2.26 -12.52 -3.63
CA MET A 1 -1.53 -11.39 -4.26
C MET A 1 -2.32 -10.13 -3.98
N LYS A 2 -1.71 -9.04 -3.54
CA LYS A 2 -2.42 -7.75 -3.39
C LYS A 2 -1.83 -6.78 -4.40
N TYR A 3 -2.70 -6.18 -5.22
CA TYR A 3 -2.34 -5.14 -6.17
C TYR A 3 -2.69 -3.79 -5.55
N TRP A 4 -1.76 -2.85 -5.65
CA TRP A 4 -2.05 -1.45 -5.38
C TRP A 4 -1.97 -0.69 -6.70
N LEU A 5 -3.09 -0.09 -7.09
CA LEU A 5 -3.25 0.53 -8.40
C LEU A 5 -3.40 2.03 -8.26
N LEU A 6 -2.38 2.81 -8.65
CA LEU A 6 -2.51 4.25 -8.72
C LEU A 6 -2.86 4.67 -10.14
N TYR A 7 -3.94 5.43 -10.33
CA TYR A 7 -4.25 6.05 -11.63
C TYR A 7 -3.79 7.51 -11.62
N PRO A 8 -2.75 7.91 -12.37
CA PRO A 8 -2.20 9.26 -12.35
C PRO A 8 -3.25 10.34 -12.63
N HIS A 9 -4.18 10.07 -13.55
CA HIS A 9 -5.26 10.99 -13.92
C HIS A 9 -6.26 11.29 -12.80
N SER A 10 -6.34 10.47 -11.74
CA SER A 10 -7.21 10.74 -10.58
C SER A 10 -6.58 11.69 -9.55
N LEU A 11 -5.28 12.00 -9.70
CA LEU A 11 -4.50 12.82 -8.76
C LEU A 11 -3.95 14.11 -9.39
N THR A 12 -4.21 14.33 -10.68
CA THR A 12 -3.67 15.46 -11.48
C THR A 12 -4.14 16.85 -11.05
N GLN A 13 -5.13 16.98 -10.17
CA GLN A 13 -5.61 18.32 -9.76
C GLN A 13 -4.59 19.10 -8.90
N LYS A 14 -3.59 18.45 -8.28
CA LYS A 14 -2.43 19.11 -7.62
C LYS A 14 -1.23 18.15 -7.60
N GLY A 15 -0.21 18.38 -8.43
CA GLY A 15 0.96 17.49 -8.60
C GLY A 15 1.68 17.04 -7.31
N ALA A 16 1.62 17.83 -6.24
CA ALA A 16 2.14 17.45 -4.91
C ALA A 16 1.48 16.19 -4.33
N ARG A 17 0.17 15.99 -4.53
CA ARG A 17 -0.55 14.80 -4.03
C ARG A 17 -0.14 13.50 -4.72
N TYR A 18 0.41 13.57 -5.92
CA TYR A 18 0.79 12.38 -6.66
C TYR A 18 2.02 11.70 -6.05
N LEU A 19 3.08 12.47 -5.78
CA LEU A 19 4.29 11.95 -5.15
C LEU A 19 4.03 11.44 -3.73
N GLU A 20 3.18 12.14 -2.97
CA GLU A 20 2.73 11.68 -1.66
C GLU A 20 1.99 10.35 -1.73
N ALA A 21 1.07 10.19 -2.69
CA ALA A 21 0.35 8.95 -2.89
C ALA A 21 1.28 7.79 -3.32
N VAL A 22 2.23 8.04 -4.22
CA VAL A 22 3.24 7.03 -4.60
C VAL A 22 4.08 6.63 -3.39
N ARG A 23 4.54 7.61 -2.60
CA ARG A 23 5.30 7.35 -1.37
C ARG A 23 4.50 6.50 -0.39
N GLU A 24 3.24 6.83 -0.15
CA GLU A 24 2.34 6.07 0.71
C GLU A 24 2.14 4.62 0.22
N LEU A 25 1.96 4.43 -1.08
CA LEU A 25 1.80 3.10 -1.67
C LEU A 25 3.07 2.24 -1.53
N ILE A 26 4.25 2.84 -1.70
CA ILE A 26 5.54 2.15 -1.50
C ILE A 26 5.71 1.78 -0.01
N VAL A 27 5.43 2.71 0.91
CA VAL A 27 5.48 2.46 2.35
C VAL A 27 4.53 1.33 2.75
N ASN A 28 3.31 1.33 2.21
CA ASN A 28 2.33 0.24 2.40
C ASN A 28 2.89 -1.10 1.89
N ALA A 29 3.50 -1.12 0.71
CA ALA A 29 4.09 -2.35 0.18
C ALA A 29 5.21 -2.89 1.09
N ILE A 30 6.09 -2.02 1.61
CA ILE A 30 7.15 -2.40 2.54
C ILE A 30 6.56 -2.97 3.84
N VAL A 31 5.62 -2.24 4.47
CA VAL A 31 5.04 -2.63 5.77
C VAL A 31 4.23 -3.93 5.69
N HIS A 32 3.58 -4.20 4.57
CA HIS A 32 2.76 -5.40 4.40
C HIS A 32 3.47 -6.58 3.71
N ARG A 33 4.76 -6.44 3.37
CA ARG A 33 5.52 -7.49 2.66
C ARG A 33 5.65 -8.75 3.49
N ASP A 34 5.46 -9.90 2.86
CA ASP A 34 5.86 -11.17 3.47
C ASP A 34 7.36 -11.40 3.28
N TYR A 35 8.13 -11.13 4.34
CA TYR A 35 9.58 -11.25 4.33
C TYR A 35 10.08 -12.71 4.37
N SER A 36 9.20 -13.69 4.56
CA SER A 36 9.57 -15.11 4.44
C SER A 36 9.76 -15.54 2.97
N ILE A 37 9.19 -14.79 2.03
CA ILE A 37 9.24 -15.08 0.60
C ILE A 37 10.39 -14.30 -0.04
N ARG A 38 11.24 -14.98 -0.82
CA ARG A 38 12.43 -14.38 -1.48
C ARG A 38 12.10 -13.49 -2.69
N SER A 39 10.85 -13.46 -3.16
CA SER A 39 10.40 -12.60 -4.26
C SER A 39 10.44 -11.11 -3.86
N PRO A 40 10.90 -10.19 -4.72
CA PRO A 40 10.87 -8.76 -4.43
C PRO A 40 9.44 -8.19 -4.47
N ILE A 41 9.31 -6.92 -4.10
CA ILE A 41 8.15 -6.10 -4.46
C ILE A 41 8.30 -5.72 -5.94
N TYR A 42 7.27 -5.94 -6.75
CA TYR A 42 7.27 -5.49 -8.14
C TYR A 42 6.55 -4.14 -8.27
N ILE A 43 7.16 -3.21 -8.99
CA ILE A 43 6.56 -1.93 -9.35
C ILE A 43 6.53 -1.85 -10.87
N ARG A 44 5.34 -1.73 -11.46
CA ARG A 44 5.13 -1.63 -12.91
C ARG A 44 4.43 -0.33 -13.24
N ILE A 45 5.02 0.46 -14.12
CA ILE A 45 4.50 1.76 -14.53
C ILE A 45 3.96 1.62 -15.95
N TYR A 46 2.73 2.08 -16.15
CA TYR A 46 2.01 2.12 -17.42
C TYR A 46 1.53 3.55 -17.66
N ASP A 47 1.18 3.88 -18.90
CA ASP A 47 0.72 5.22 -19.29
C ASP A 47 -0.42 5.76 -18.41
N ASN A 48 -1.30 4.86 -17.96
CA ASN A 48 -2.48 5.23 -17.17
C ASN A 48 -2.46 4.70 -15.73
N LYS A 49 -1.44 3.97 -15.28
CA LYS A 49 -1.41 3.39 -13.93
C LYS A 49 -0.03 3.00 -13.43
N ILE A 50 0.14 3.01 -12.11
CA ILE A 50 1.21 2.29 -11.41
C ILE A 50 0.61 1.08 -10.72
N VAL A 51 1.23 -0.07 -10.90
CA VAL A 51 0.89 -1.34 -10.23
C VAL A 51 2.01 -1.67 -9.25
N ILE A 52 1.68 -1.85 -7.97
CA ILE A 52 2.61 -2.39 -6.97
C ILE A 52 2.11 -3.74 -6.48
N GLU A 53 2.99 -4.74 -6.50
CA GLU A 53 2.69 -6.12 -6.10
C GLU A 53 3.62 -6.60 -5.01
N ASN A 54 3.01 -7.21 -3.99
CA ASN A 54 3.70 -7.69 -2.82
C ASN A 54 3.61 -9.22 -2.70
N PRO A 55 4.71 -9.93 -2.38
CA PRO A 55 4.63 -11.35 -2.03
C PRO A 55 3.80 -11.58 -0.76
N GLY A 56 3.13 -12.75 -0.70
CA GLY A 56 2.57 -13.31 0.54
C GLY A 56 1.08 -13.07 0.81
N GLY A 57 0.33 -12.55 -0.16
CA GLY A 57 -1.14 -12.55 -0.12
C GLY A 57 -1.74 -11.78 1.07
N LEU A 58 -3.02 -12.03 1.33
CA LEU A 58 -3.72 -11.40 2.45
C LEU A 58 -3.25 -12.00 3.78
N PRO A 59 -3.18 -11.20 4.86
CA PRO A 59 -3.00 -11.75 6.21
C PRO A 59 -4.09 -12.81 6.50
N PRO A 60 -3.77 -13.84 7.29
CA PRO A 60 -4.75 -14.83 7.72
C PRO A 60 -5.97 -14.15 8.38
N GLY A 61 -7.17 -14.59 8.00
CA GLY A 61 -8.42 -14.05 8.55
C GLY A 61 -8.90 -12.73 7.91
N ILE A 62 -8.23 -12.24 6.84
CA ILE A 62 -8.74 -11.12 6.04
C ILE A 62 -9.17 -11.62 4.67
N THR A 63 -10.44 -11.45 4.37
CA THR A 63 -11.03 -11.75 3.07
C THR A 63 -10.95 -10.54 2.13
N VAL A 64 -11.10 -10.81 0.84
CA VAL A 64 -11.16 -9.79 -0.19
C VAL A 64 -12.34 -8.84 0.01
N ASP A 65 -13.49 -9.33 0.49
CA ASP A 65 -14.67 -8.50 0.71
C ASP A 65 -14.58 -7.64 1.96
N GLU A 66 -13.82 -8.06 2.97
CA GLU A 66 -13.50 -7.22 4.12
C GLU A 66 -12.65 -6.01 3.73
N LEU A 67 -11.82 -6.13 2.68
CA LEU A 67 -11.04 -5.00 2.17
C LEU A 67 -11.87 -3.91 1.49
N LYS A 68 -13.11 -4.24 1.08
CA LYS A 68 -14.03 -3.28 0.47
C LYS A 68 -14.81 -2.48 1.53
N LYS A 69 -14.80 -2.93 2.78
CA LYS A 69 -15.47 -2.28 3.91
C LYS A 69 -14.48 -1.41 4.68
N PRO A 70 -14.95 -0.43 5.49
CA PRO A 70 -14.10 0.22 6.46
C PRO A 70 -13.48 -0.83 7.38
N HIS A 71 -12.16 -0.94 7.38
CA HIS A 71 -11.45 -1.89 8.21
C HIS A 71 -10.19 -1.21 8.75
N ARG A 72 -9.69 -1.69 9.90
CA ARG A 72 -8.38 -1.26 10.40
C ARG A 72 -7.29 -1.92 9.57
N SER A 73 -6.19 -1.20 9.32
CA SER A 73 -5.03 -1.80 8.65
C SER A 73 -4.34 -2.76 9.63
N VAL A 74 -4.32 -4.05 9.29
CA VAL A 74 -3.57 -5.06 10.06
C VAL A 74 -2.16 -5.14 9.52
N LEU A 75 -1.20 -4.64 10.29
CA LEU A 75 0.20 -4.55 9.88
C LEU A 75 0.87 -5.93 9.99
N ARG A 76 1.40 -6.43 8.87
CA ARG A 76 2.19 -7.68 8.87
C ARG A 76 3.53 -7.50 9.55
N ASN A 77 4.15 -6.31 9.42
CA ASN A 77 5.45 -6.00 10.01
C ASN A 77 5.39 -4.76 10.91
N PRO A 78 4.84 -4.85 12.14
CA PRO A 78 4.71 -3.70 13.05
C PRO A 78 6.05 -3.02 13.40
N LYS A 79 7.13 -3.79 13.51
CA LYS A 79 8.47 -3.25 13.79
C LYS A 79 8.98 -2.36 12.66
N ILE A 80 8.79 -2.78 11.41
CA ILE A 80 9.16 -2.01 10.22
C ILE A 80 8.31 -0.74 10.14
N ALA A 81 7.02 -0.85 10.39
CA ALA A 81 6.13 0.31 10.46
C ALA A 81 6.59 1.31 11.53
N ASN A 82 7.01 0.85 12.70
CA ASN A 82 7.50 1.73 13.76
C ASN A 82 8.77 2.49 13.37
N VAL A 83 9.70 1.82 12.68
CA VAL A 83 10.90 2.49 12.13
C VAL A 83 10.50 3.56 11.11
N LEU A 84 9.61 3.24 10.17
CA LEU A 84 9.15 4.18 9.15
C LEU A 84 8.35 5.35 9.74
N TYR A 85 7.61 5.13 10.83
CA TYR A 85 6.95 6.17 11.60
C TYR A 85 7.97 7.14 12.22
N ASN A 86 8.99 6.61 12.91
CA ASN A 86 10.04 7.43 13.52
C ASN A 86 10.85 8.22 12.48
N LEU A 87 10.96 7.72 11.26
CA LEU A 87 11.62 8.39 10.13
C LEU A 87 10.71 9.40 9.40
N GLY A 88 9.46 9.59 9.84
CA GLY A 88 8.51 10.53 9.22
C GLY A 88 7.86 10.04 7.93
N TYR A 89 8.01 8.76 7.57
CA TYR A 89 7.35 8.18 6.39
C TYR A 89 5.90 7.73 6.67
N ILE A 90 5.50 7.62 7.93
CA ILE A 90 4.13 7.31 8.34
C ILE A 90 3.67 8.41 9.30
N GLU A 91 2.56 9.07 9.00
CA GLU A 91 2.09 10.23 9.78
C GLU A 91 1.35 9.85 11.06
N LYS A 92 0.61 8.73 11.04
CA LYS A 92 -0.14 8.24 12.20
C LYS A 92 -0.08 6.71 12.30
N TRP A 93 0.15 6.23 13.52
CA TRP A 93 0.20 4.81 13.83
C TRP A 93 -1.19 4.18 13.62
N GLY A 94 -1.30 3.15 12.78
CA GLY A 94 -2.57 2.53 12.40
C GLY A 94 -3.34 3.23 11.27
N ASP A 95 -2.82 4.35 10.76
CA ASP A 95 -3.46 5.22 9.76
C ASP A 95 -2.77 5.10 8.38
N LEU A 96 -2.12 3.96 8.11
CA LEU A 96 -1.72 3.59 6.75
C LEU A 96 -3.01 3.45 5.94
N LYS A 97 -3.37 4.51 5.20
CA LYS A 97 -4.59 4.51 4.42
C LYS A 97 -4.36 3.54 3.28
N LEU A 98 -5.24 2.56 3.18
CA LEU A 98 -5.52 2.07 1.85
C LEU A 98 -6.12 3.28 1.13
N PHE A 99 -5.49 3.74 0.06
CA PHE A 99 -6.18 4.65 -0.85
C PHE A 99 -7.43 3.89 -1.34
N SER A 100 -8.58 4.14 -0.70
CA SER A 100 -9.76 3.26 -0.78
C SER A 100 -10.38 3.28 -2.18
N SER A 101 -10.03 4.29 -2.98
CA SER A 101 -10.39 4.39 -4.40
C SER A 101 -9.57 3.51 -5.34
N SER A 102 -8.55 2.78 -4.84
CA SER A 102 -7.52 2.11 -5.65
C SER A 102 -7.50 0.58 -5.55
N ILE A 103 -8.47 -0.03 -4.84
CA ILE A 103 -8.67 -1.48 -4.88
C ILE A 103 -9.65 -1.80 -6.01
N LYS A 104 -9.11 -1.98 -7.22
CA LYS A 104 -9.79 -2.79 -8.23
C LYS A 104 -9.30 -4.22 -8.07
N LEU A 105 -10.17 -5.09 -7.58
CA LEU A 105 -10.00 -6.53 -7.62
C LEU A 105 -10.43 -7.06 -8.98
#